data_AF-A0A271IYL2-F1
#
_entry.id   AF-A0A271IYL2-F1
#
_cell.length_a   1.000
_cell.length_b   1.000
_cell.length_c   1.000
_cell.angle_alpha   90.00
_cell.angle_beta   90.00
_cell.angle_gamma   90.00
#
_symmetry.space_group_name_H-M   'P 1'
#
loop_
_entity.id
_entity.type
_entity.pdbx_description
1 polymer ?
#
loop_
_entity_poly.entity_id
_entity_poly.type
_entity_poly.pdbx_seq_one_letter_code
_entity_poly.pdbx_strand_id
1 'polypeptide(L)'
;MLPDWAPNVHPLVVPFPVALLVVAALVDAVALAVRQRAPWVRASAVGLYALGALGTAAAFLTGRDASESVDLPAAALPTLNAHADGALWLVWFAGLYAAARVAALWLDGRGREPGRLAVHAPLAAVGLVGLFLVYETAEHGGELVYHHGVAVAATAPALEAPPDTALAARLDVLAGAPAEGPVFTVASGRPTLAVLPDTLGDLEARAALDLSGFTGTAALVYAVQSPADYDFLALDTAASGPATLRQGRASDGVETTMDQRTAALDGPAELRASAVGTHFRGYLGGEQLTHPHGPAPPPGRVGLRLDGAGTVRVLALSSTPVE
;
A
#
# COMPACT_ATOMS: atom_id res chain seq x y z
N MET A 1 -20.73 12.83 8.43
CA MET A 1 -20.81 12.20 7.11
C MET A 1 -19.88 12.96 6.20
N LEU A 2 -18.99 12.28 5.47
CA LEU A 2 -18.15 12.91 4.46
C LEU A 2 -18.99 13.20 3.20
N PRO A 3 -18.62 14.21 2.40
CA PRO A 3 -19.22 14.41 1.08
C PRO A 3 -18.97 13.19 0.18
N ASP A 4 -19.90 12.88 -0.73
CA ASP A 4 -19.81 11.73 -1.64
C ASP A 4 -18.57 11.77 -2.56
N TRP A 5 -17.96 12.94 -2.76
CA TRP A 5 -16.74 13.11 -3.55
C TRP A 5 -15.45 12.87 -2.75
N ALA A 6 -15.52 12.77 -1.42
CA ALA A 6 -14.36 12.60 -0.55
C ALA A 6 -14.32 11.16 -0.02
N PRO A 7 -13.52 10.25 -0.62
CA PRO A 7 -13.51 8.84 -0.25
C PRO A 7 -13.00 8.62 1.19
N ASN A 8 -12.15 9.53 1.68
CA ASN A 8 -11.66 9.52 3.06
C ASN A 8 -11.28 10.95 3.48
N VAL A 9 -10.95 11.11 4.77
CA VAL A 9 -10.69 12.44 5.36
C VAL A 9 -9.31 12.99 5.01
N HIS A 10 -8.36 12.14 4.61
CA HIS A 10 -6.94 12.49 4.56
C HIS A 10 -6.63 13.65 3.61
N PRO A 11 -7.13 13.68 2.35
CA PRO A 11 -6.96 14.82 1.44
C PRO A 11 -7.52 16.14 1.98
N LEU A 12 -8.48 16.11 2.90
CA LEU A 12 -9.03 17.31 3.54
C LEU A 12 -8.14 17.83 4.67
N VAL A 13 -7.34 16.94 5.28
CA VAL A 13 -6.49 17.25 6.43
C VAL A 13 -5.09 17.71 6.01
N VAL A 14 -4.53 17.16 4.93
CA VAL A 14 -3.15 17.49 4.49
C VAL A 14 -2.86 18.97 4.22
N PRO A 15 -3.81 19.84 3.77
CA PRO A 15 -3.49 21.25 3.56
C PRO A 15 -3.11 22.00 4.83
N PHE A 16 -3.61 21.56 6.00
CA PHE A 16 -3.39 22.23 7.28
C PHE A 16 -1.92 22.19 7.74
N PRO A 17 -1.26 21.03 7.92
CA PRO A 17 0.15 20.99 8.32
C PRO A 17 1.06 21.67 7.28
N VAL A 18 0.77 21.51 5.99
CA VAL A 18 1.54 22.17 4.92
C VAL A 18 1.49 23.69 5.07
N ALA A 19 0.28 24.27 5.15
CA ALA A 19 0.12 25.71 5.31
C ALA A 19 0.72 26.21 6.63
N LEU A 20 0.48 25.52 7.74
CA LEU A 20 0.96 25.91 9.06
C LEU A 20 2.49 25.92 9.12
N LEU A 21 3.18 24.90 8.61
CA LEU A 21 4.64 24.82 8.65
C LEU A 21 5.31 25.83 7.70
N VAL A 22 4.77 26.03 6.50
CA VAL A 22 5.26 27.05 5.56
C VAL A 22 5.09 28.44 6.14
N VAL A 23 3.90 28.76 6.67
CA VAL A 23 3.64 30.07 7.29
C VAL A 23 4.47 30.23 8.56
N ALA A 24 4.67 29.18 9.37
CA ALA A 24 5.55 29.22 10.54
C ALA A 24 6.97 29.64 10.16
N ALA A 25 7.55 29.05 9.11
CA ALA A 25 8.89 29.39 8.65
C ALA A 25 9.00 30.84 8.14
N LEU A 26 8.00 31.32 7.41
CA LEU A 26 7.94 32.72 6.96
C LEU A 26 7.85 33.69 8.15
N VAL A 27 6.95 33.43 9.09
CA VAL A 27 6.78 34.25 10.30
C VAL A 27 8.05 34.19 11.16
N ASP A 28 8.74 33.06 11.20
CA ASP A 28 10.01 32.92 11.93
C ASP A 28 11.15 33.73 11.30
N ALA A 29 11.25 33.74 9.97
CA ALA A 29 12.18 34.60 9.26
C ALA A 29 11.92 36.09 9.56
N VAL A 30 10.64 36.50 9.56
CA VAL A 30 10.24 37.86 9.98
C VAL A 30 10.62 38.09 11.45
N ALA A 31 10.40 37.12 12.34
CA ALA A 31 10.73 37.22 13.76
C ALA A 31 12.21 37.50 13.99
N LEU A 32 13.12 36.94 13.19
CA LEU A 32 14.55 37.26 13.26
C LEU A 32 14.84 38.73 12.90
N ALA A 33 14.17 39.27 11.90
CA ALA A 33 14.33 40.66 11.46
C ALA A 33 13.76 41.67 12.46
N VAL A 34 12.61 41.36 13.08
CA VAL A 34 11.91 42.26 14.01
C VAL A 34 12.14 41.94 15.49
N ARG A 35 13.09 41.04 15.80
CA ARG A 35 13.32 40.48 17.15
C ARG A 35 13.34 41.47 18.31
N GLN A 36 13.87 42.68 18.09
CA GLN A 36 13.95 43.73 19.12
C GLN A 36 12.67 44.56 19.26
N ARG A 37 11.88 44.67 18.19
CA ARG A 37 10.69 45.55 18.13
C ARG A 37 9.40 44.80 18.40
N ALA A 38 9.33 43.53 18.02
CA ALA A 38 8.10 42.74 18.06
C ALA A 38 8.40 41.28 18.51
N PRO A 39 8.76 41.05 19.79
CA PRO A 39 9.07 39.72 20.30
C PRO A 39 7.88 38.74 20.24
N TRP A 40 6.66 39.25 20.20
CA TRP A 40 5.45 38.44 20.06
C TRP A 40 5.41 37.66 18.73
N VAL A 41 6.05 38.16 17.65
CA VAL A 41 6.11 37.47 16.36
C VAL A 41 6.84 36.13 16.48
N ARG A 42 7.86 36.07 17.35
CA ARG A 42 8.55 34.80 17.66
C ARG A 42 7.61 33.82 18.37
N ALA A 43 6.82 34.28 19.34
CA ALA A 43 5.84 33.43 20.01
C ALA A 43 4.77 32.92 19.03
N SER A 44 4.32 33.76 18.09
CA SER A 44 3.41 33.35 17.00
C SER A 44 4.03 32.26 16.11
N ALA A 45 5.29 32.42 15.67
CA ALA A 45 5.98 31.38 14.90
C ALA A 45 6.07 30.05 15.65
N VAL A 46 6.43 30.09 16.94
CA VAL A 46 6.49 28.88 17.80
C VAL A 46 5.12 28.22 17.92
N GLY A 47 4.05 29.00 18.11
CA GLY A 47 2.68 28.49 18.14
C GLY A 47 2.27 27.82 16.81
N LEU A 48 2.63 28.42 15.67
CA LEU A 48 2.38 27.86 14.34
C LEU A 48 3.15 26.55 14.13
N TYR A 49 4.42 26.46 14.53
CA TYR A 49 5.17 25.18 14.47
C TYR A 49 4.53 24.10 15.35
N ALA A 50 4.06 24.45 16.55
CA ALA A 50 3.39 23.50 17.44
C ALA A 50 2.07 23.00 16.84
N LEU A 51 1.24 23.90 16.30
CA LEU A 51 0.01 23.53 15.60
C LEU A 51 0.30 22.72 14.33
N GLY A 52 1.34 23.09 13.57
CA GLY A 52 1.80 22.34 12.41
C GLY A 52 2.22 20.91 12.77
N ALA A 53 2.96 20.72 13.86
CA ALA A 53 3.35 19.40 14.35
C ALA A 53 2.15 18.52 14.77
N LEU A 54 1.14 19.12 15.42
CA LEU A 54 -0.13 18.43 15.68
C LEU A 54 -0.85 18.09 14.37
N GLY A 55 -0.84 19.00 13.41
CA GLY A 55 -1.39 18.79 12.07
C GLY A 55 -0.71 17.63 11.32
N THR A 56 0.62 17.50 11.42
CA THR A 56 1.35 16.39 10.78
C THR A 56 0.97 15.05 11.40
N ALA A 57 0.79 15.00 12.72
CA ALA A 57 0.33 13.80 13.39
C ALA A 57 -1.10 13.42 12.96
N ALA A 58 -2.01 14.40 12.88
CA ALA A 58 -3.36 14.17 12.39
C ALA A 58 -3.38 13.70 10.92
N ALA A 59 -2.57 14.31 10.05
CA ALA A 59 -2.43 13.89 8.66
C ALA A 59 -1.89 12.46 8.53
N PHE A 60 -0.88 12.11 9.34
CA PHE A 60 -0.31 10.75 9.36
C PHE A 60 -1.35 9.70 9.78
N LEU A 61 -2.07 9.93 10.88
CA LEU A 61 -3.08 9.01 11.37
C LEU A 61 -4.20 8.80 10.35
N THR A 62 -4.72 9.91 9.79
CA THR A 62 -5.78 9.84 8.78
C THR A 62 -5.31 9.19 7.48
N GLY A 63 -4.03 9.33 7.11
CA GLY A 63 -3.44 8.66 5.95
C GLY A 63 -3.28 7.16 6.15
N ARG A 64 -2.90 6.74 7.37
CA ARG A 64 -2.84 5.32 7.75
C ARG A 64 -4.20 4.65 7.60
N ASP A 65 -5.25 5.28 8.15
CA ASP A 65 -6.63 4.78 8.05
C ASP A 65 -7.11 4.76 6.57
N ALA A 66 -6.74 5.77 5.77
CA ALA A 66 -7.05 5.80 4.35
C ALA A 66 -6.37 4.65 3.58
N SER A 67 -5.13 4.30 3.90
CA SER A 67 -4.37 3.24 3.22
C SER A 67 -4.96 1.83 3.39
N GLU A 68 -5.76 1.62 4.44
CA GLU A 68 -6.46 0.35 4.70
C GLU A 68 -7.81 0.25 3.97
N SER A 69 -8.34 1.38 3.48
CA SER A 69 -9.70 1.46 2.89
C SER A 69 -9.72 1.73 1.39
N VAL A 70 -8.60 2.14 0.80
CA VAL A 70 -8.50 2.47 -0.62
C VAL A 70 -7.88 1.31 -1.38
N ASP A 71 -8.55 0.87 -2.42
CA ASP A 71 -7.99 -0.05 -3.40
C ASP A 71 -6.93 0.65 -4.25
N LEU A 72 -5.69 0.16 -4.17
CA LEU A 72 -4.54 0.74 -4.85
C LEU A 72 -4.03 -0.22 -5.92
N PRO A 73 -3.69 0.27 -7.13
CA PRO A 73 -2.94 -0.55 -8.07
C PRO A 73 -1.56 -0.86 -7.48
N ALA A 74 -1.03 -2.06 -7.71
CA ALA A 74 0.29 -2.44 -7.17
C ALA A 74 1.42 -1.47 -7.55
N ALA A 75 1.34 -0.86 -8.74
CA ALA A 75 2.28 0.16 -9.20
C ALA A 75 2.35 1.40 -8.29
N ALA A 76 1.32 1.66 -7.48
CA ALA A 76 1.28 2.77 -6.53
C ALA A 76 1.90 2.43 -5.17
N LEU A 77 2.15 1.14 -4.88
CA LEU A 77 2.59 0.70 -3.55
C LEU A 77 3.98 1.22 -3.17
N PRO A 78 4.99 1.26 -4.06
CA PRO A 78 6.27 1.88 -3.74
C PRO A 78 6.13 3.35 -3.36
N THR A 79 5.37 4.12 -4.14
CA THR A 79 5.08 5.54 -3.89
C THR A 79 4.30 5.73 -2.58
N LEU A 80 3.34 4.84 -2.27
CA LEU A 80 2.58 4.87 -1.02
C LEU A 80 3.51 4.70 0.19
N ASN A 81 4.40 3.70 0.13
CA ASN A 81 5.34 3.43 1.20
C ASN A 81 6.30 4.61 1.39
N ALA A 82 6.84 5.17 0.30
CA ALA A 82 7.70 6.36 0.35
C ALA A 82 6.97 7.59 0.95
N HIS A 83 5.70 7.80 0.59
CA HIS A 83 4.85 8.83 1.17
C HIS A 83 4.62 8.61 2.67
N ALA A 84 4.29 7.38 3.08
CA ALA A 84 4.01 7.02 4.47
C ALA A 84 5.26 7.15 5.36
N ASP A 85 6.42 6.69 4.88
CA ASP A 85 7.70 6.84 5.56
C ASP A 85 8.06 8.33 5.69
N GLY A 86 7.95 9.10 4.60
CA GLY A 86 8.16 10.55 4.61
C GLY A 86 7.27 11.27 5.64
N ALA A 87 5.98 10.91 5.69
CA ALA A 87 5.05 11.44 6.66
C ALA A 87 5.45 11.10 8.11
N LEU A 88 5.92 9.88 8.38
CA LEU A 88 6.42 9.49 9.70
C LEU A 88 7.68 10.28 10.10
N TRP A 89 8.64 10.45 9.18
CA TRP A 89 9.82 11.29 9.40
C TRP A 89 9.42 12.73 9.71
N LEU A 90 8.47 13.27 8.97
CA LEU A 90 7.95 14.62 9.16
C LEU A 90 7.26 14.78 10.52
N VAL A 91 6.47 13.81 10.99
CA VAL A 91 5.86 13.84 12.33
C VAL A 91 6.93 13.94 13.42
N TRP A 92 7.93 13.07 13.37
CA TRP A 92 9.01 13.09 14.36
C TRP A 92 9.81 14.38 14.32
N PHE A 93 10.20 14.81 13.11
CA PHE A 93 10.94 16.06 12.92
C PHE A 93 10.13 17.26 13.45
N ALA A 94 8.87 17.42 13.01
CA ALA A 94 8.04 18.55 13.40
C ALA A 94 7.76 18.56 14.91
N GLY A 95 7.51 17.39 15.52
CA GLY A 95 7.30 17.26 16.95
C GLY A 95 8.53 17.65 17.77
N LEU A 96 9.70 17.10 17.43
CA LEU A 96 10.97 17.42 18.11
C LEU A 96 11.37 18.88 17.89
N TYR A 97 11.21 19.39 16.67
CA TYR A 97 11.50 20.77 16.33
C TYR A 97 10.59 21.73 17.10
N ALA A 98 9.27 21.50 17.11
CA ALA A 98 8.33 22.30 17.89
C ALA A 98 8.68 22.29 19.39
N ALA A 99 9.04 21.13 19.96
CA ALA A 99 9.48 21.03 21.35
C ALA A 99 10.75 21.86 21.61
N ALA A 100 11.75 21.79 20.72
CA ALA A 100 12.97 22.59 20.82
C ALA A 100 12.68 24.10 20.74
N ARG A 101 11.75 24.51 19.85
CA ARG A 101 11.30 25.89 19.70
C ARG A 101 10.56 26.40 20.93
N VAL A 102 9.69 25.59 21.53
CA VAL A 102 9.01 25.91 22.81
C VAL A 102 10.02 26.03 23.95
N ALA A 103 10.97 25.10 24.04
CA ALA A 103 12.02 25.15 25.06
C ALA A 103 12.89 26.40 24.92
N ALA A 104 13.30 26.77 23.70
CA ALA A 104 14.06 28.00 23.44
C ALA A 104 13.27 29.25 23.85
N LEU A 105 11.97 29.32 23.52
CA LEU A 105 11.10 30.43 23.93
C LEU A 105 10.94 30.52 25.45
N TRP A 106 10.84 29.38 26.14
CA TRP A 106 10.73 29.34 27.60
C TRP A 106 12.04 29.74 28.30
N LEU A 107 13.20 29.31 27.77
CA LEU A 107 14.52 29.71 28.28
C LEU A 107 14.78 31.20 28.06
N ASP A 108 14.36 31.76 26.92
CA ASP A 108 14.39 33.21 26.66
C ASP A 108 13.65 34.00 27.75
N GLY A 109 12.47 33.52 28.19
CA GLY A 109 11.67 34.16 29.23
C GLY A 109 12.32 34.16 30.62
N ARG A 110 13.37 33.35 30.83
CA ARG A 110 14.17 33.32 32.07
C ARG A 110 15.51 34.03 31.96
N GLY A 111 15.93 34.35 30.74
CA GLY A 111 17.24 34.95 30.46
C GLY A 111 17.23 36.48 30.61
N ARG A 112 18.44 37.06 30.70
CA ARG A 112 18.63 38.52 30.69
C ARG A 112 18.55 39.13 29.27
N GLU A 113 18.68 38.31 28.23
CA GLU A 113 18.77 38.71 26.83
C GLU A 113 17.88 37.77 25.99
N PRO A 114 16.56 38.01 25.92
CA PRO A 114 15.63 37.17 25.17
C PRO A 114 15.86 37.33 23.66
N GLY A 115 15.78 36.23 22.90
CA GLY A 115 15.83 36.29 21.43
C GLY A 115 17.25 36.40 20.87
N ARG A 116 18.24 35.77 21.52
CA ARG A 116 19.64 35.79 21.07
C ARG A 116 19.77 35.22 19.66
N LEU A 117 20.34 36.01 18.75
CA LEU A 117 20.50 35.60 17.35
C LEU A 117 21.32 34.30 17.21
N ALA A 118 22.34 34.12 18.06
CA ALA A 118 23.17 32.93 18.09
C ALA A 118 22.40 31.62 18.41
N VAL A 119 21.20 31.72 18.98
CA VAL A 119 20.33 30.57 19.27
C VAL A 119 19.25 30.44 18.19
N HIS A 120 18.57 31.54 17.87
CA HIS A 120 17.39 31.49 17.01
C HIS A 120 17.73 31.40 15.51
N ALA A 121 18.85 31.95 15.05
CA ALA A 121 19.24 31.83 13.65
C ALA A 121 19.57 30.37 13.25
N PRO A 122 20.36 29.60 14.04
CA PRO A 122 20.53 28.17 13.78
C PRO A 122 19.22 27.38 13.82
N LEU A 123 18.33 27.67 14.79
CA LEU A 123 17.02 27.01 14.86
C LEU A 123 16.17 27.31 13.61
N ALA A 124 16.17 28.55 13.12
CA ALA A 124 15.46 28.90 11.89
C ALA A 124 16.05 28.18 10.66
N ALA A 125 17.38 28.04 10.59
CA ALA A 125 18.04 27.28 9.53
C ALA A 125 17.64 25.79 9.56
N VAL A 126 17.58 25.17 10.75
CA VAL A 126 17.05 23.80 10.91
C VAL A 126 15.59 23.71 10.45
N GLY A 127 14.78 24.76 10.66
CA GLY A 127 13.40 24.80 10.18
C GLY A 127 13.26 24.62 8.66
N LEU A 128 14.25 25.00 7.87
CA LEU A 128 14.28 24.78 6.42
C LEU A 128 14.33 23.29 6.06
N VAL A 129 14.94 22.45 6.90
CA VAL A 129 14.91 20.99 6.74
C VAL A 129 13.47 20.47 6.85
N GLY A 130 12.66 21.07 7.73
CA GLY A 130 11.24 20.74 7.83
C GLY A 130 10.47 21.05 6.55
N LEU A 131 10.75 22.18 5.90
CA LEU A 131 10.13 22.52 4.62
C LEU A 131 10.53 21.55 3.50
N PHE A 132 11.79 21.10 3.50
CA PHE A 132 12.24 20.06 2.57
C PHE A 132 11.49 18.73 2.81
N LEU A 133 11.32 18.29 4.06
CA LEU A 133 10.55 17.09 4.36
C LEU A 133 9.07 17.22 3.96
N VAL A 134 8.47 18.40 4.15
CA VAL A 134 7.11 18.69 3.66
C VAL A 134 7.06 18.55 2.14
N TYR A 135 8.02 19.11 1.41
CA TYR A 135 8.10 19.01 -0.04
C TYR A 135 8.18 17.55 -0.50
N GLU A 136 9.17 16.78 -0.03
CA GLU A 136 9.35 15.38 -0.42
C GLU A 136 8.12 14.51 -0.10
N THR A 137 7.50 14.72 1.07
CA THR A 137 6.29 13.99 1.44
C THR A 137 5.10 14.38 0.55
N ALA A 138 4.96 15.66 0.21
CA ALA A 138 3.91 16.17 -0.65
C ALA A 138 4.07 15.73 -2.11
N GLU A 139 5.30 15.62 -2.62
CA GLU A 139 5.57 15.12 -3.98
C GLU A 139 5.07 13.68 -4.16
N HIS A 140 5.45 12.76 -3.26
CA HIS A 140 4.92 11.39 -3.32
C HIS A 140 3.39 11.35 -3.12
N GLY A 141 2.84 12.23 -2.26
CA GLY A 141 1.39 12.35 -2.09
C GLY A 141 0.67 12.83 -3.36
N GLY A 142 1.28 13.77 -4.08
CA GLY A 142 0.81 14.23 -5.38
C GLY A 142 0.91 13.13 -6.44
N GLU A 143 2.01 12.38 -6.46
CA GLU A 143 2.20 11.26 -7.38
C GLU A 143 1.12 10.17 -7.19
N LEU A 144 0.77 9.83 -5.93
CA LEU A 144 -0.34 8.92 -5.64
C LEU A 144 -1.64 9.39 -6.30
N VAL A 145 -1.98 10.67 -6.17
CA VAL A 145 -3.24 11.20 -6.70
C VAL A 145 -3.21 11.35 -8.22
N TYR A 146 -2.16 11.96 -8.77
CA TYR A 146 -2.13 12.39 -10.17
C TYR A 146 -1.55 11.35 -11.13
N HIS A 147 -0.58 10.54 -10.69
CA HIS A 147 0.02 9.50 -11.52
C HIS A 147 -0.70 8.16 -11.34
N HIS A 148 -0.98 7.80 -10.09
CA HIS A 148 -1.59 6.51 -9.75
C HIS A 148 -3.12 6.54 -9.60
N GLY A 149 -3.74 7.72 -9.66
CA GLY A 149 -5.19 7.87 -9.60
C GLY A 149 -5.81 7.57 -8.23
N VAL A 150 -5.00 7.54 -7.17
CA VAL A 150 -5.46 7.26 -5.80
C VAL A 150 -6.41 8.37 -5.34
N ALA A 151 -7.57 7.99 -4.82
CA ALA A 151 -8.65 8.91 -4.42
C ALA A 151 -9.34 9.72 -5.53
N VAL A 152 -8.95 9.52 -6.80
CA VAL A 152 -9.86 9.76 -7.93
C VAL A 152 -10.74 8.52 -8.02
N ALA A 153 -12.04 8.65 -8.28
CA ALA A 153 -12.92 7.50 -8.45
C ALA A 153 -12.38 6.60 -9.58
N ALA A 154 -11.54 5.64 -9.22
CA ALA A 154 -11.08 4.60 -10.11
C ALA A 154 -12.31 3.75 -10.37
N THR A 155 -12.98 4.04 -11.47
CA THR A 155 -13.88 3.09 -12.09
C THR A 155 -12.95 2.04 -12.71
N ALA A 156 -12.27 1.25 -11.89
CA ALA A 156 -11.70 0.01 -12.37
C ALA A 156 -12.91 -0.81 -12.78
N PRO A 157 -13.12 -1.09 -14.08
CA PRO A 157 -14.20 -1.96 -14.45
C PRO A 157 -13.97 -3.27 -13.71
N ALA A 158 -15.02 -3.76 -13.04
CA ALA A 158 -15.10 -5.17 -12.70
C ALA A 158 -14.69 -5.95 -13.95
N LEU A 159 -13.99 -7.08 -13.79
CA LEU A 159 -13.60 -7.93 -14.90
C LEU A 159 -14.86 -8.57 -15.54
N GLU A 160 -15.71 -7.78 -16.20
CA GLU A 160 -16.66 -8.21 -17.24
C GLU A 160 -15.90 -8.53 -18.54
N ALA A 161 -14.68 -9.06 -18.42
CA ALA A 161 -14.00 -9.64 -19.57
C ALA A 161 -14.73 -10.95 -19.91
N PRO A 162 -15.15 -11.17 -21.17
CA PRO A 162 -15.66 -12.46 -21.58
C PRO A 162 -14.59 -13.55 -21.30
N PRO A 163 -15.00 -14.78 -20.99
CA PRO A 163 -14.07 -15.85 -20.62
C PRO A 163 -12.95 -15.99 -21.64
N ASP A 164 -11.71 -16.00 -21.16
CA ASP A 164 -10.52 -16.09 -22.03
C ASP A 164 -10.46 -17.48 -22.71
N THR A 165 -11.08 -17.59 -23.88
CA THR A 165 -11.09 -18.83 -24.68
C THR A 165 -9.71 -19.21 -25.22
N ALA A 166 -8.73 -18.29 -25.20
CA ALA A 166 -7.36 -18.54 -25.65
C ALA A 166 -6.41 -18.90 -24.49
N LEU A 167 -6.90 -18.93 -23.24
CA LEU A 167 -6.09 -19.18 -22.05
C LEU A 167 -5.26 -20.46 -22.16
N ALA A 168 -5.86 -21.58 -22.57
CA ALA A 168 -5.14 -22.86 -22.69
C ALA A 168 -3.92 -22.79 -23.61
N ALA A 169 -3.95 -21.95 -24.65
CA ALA A 169 -2.83 -21.79 -25.58
C ALA A 169 -1.68 -20.93 -25.01
N ARG A 170 -1.93 -20.19 -23.92
CA ARG A 170 -0.98 -19.28 -23.28
C ARG A 170 -0.31 -19.88 -22.04
N LEU A 171 -0.72 -21.06 -21.61
CA LEU A 171 -0.27 -21.68 -20.37
C LEU A 171 0.67 -22.86 -20.60
N ASP A 172 1.82 -22.83 -19.93
CA ASP A 172 2.70 -23.97 -19.74
C ASP A 172 2.20 -24.81 -18.56
N VAL A 173 1.86 -26.08 -18.81
CA VAL A 173 1.43 -27.00 -17.76
C VAL A 173 2.65 -27.71 -17.20
N LEU A 174 3.01 -27.39 -15.97
CA LEU A 174 4.18 -27.96 -15.28
C LEU A 174 3.84 -29.24 -14.53
N ALA A 175 2.57 -29.40 -14.13
CA ALA A 175 2.05 -30.59 -13.48
C ALA A 175 0.54 -30.72 -13.71
N GLY A 176 0.01 -31.94 -13.70
CA GLY A 176 -1.42 -32.21 -13.86
C GLY A 176 -1.88 -32.24 -15.32
N ALA A 177 -3.17 -32.01 -15.54
CA ALA A 177 -3.80 -32.05 -16.86
C ALA A 177 -3.90 -30.63 -17.46
N PRO A 178 -3.76 -30.49 -18.80
CA PRO A 178 -3.98 -29.20 -19.45
C PRO A 178 -5.44 -28.76 -19.39
N ALA A 179 -5.67 -27.45 -19.53
CA ALA A 179 -7.01 -26.91 -19.71
C ALA A 179 -7.59 -27.26 -21.08
N GLU A 180 -8.90 -27.46 -21.13
CA GLU A 180 -9.70 -27.51 -22.36
C GLU A 180 -10.41 -26.17 -22.52
N GLY A 181 -9.87 -25.30 -23.37
CA GLY A 181 -10.33 -23.90 -23.45
C GLY A 181 -10.09 -23.18 -22.12
N PRO A 182 -11.13 -22.59 -21.49
CA PRO A 182 -10.99 -21.94 -20.18
C PRO A 182 -11.17 -22.89 -18.98
N VAL A 183 -11.35 -24.20 -19.19
CA VAL A 183 -11.75 -25.13 -18.12
C VAL A 183 -10.63 -26.08 -17.75
N PHE A 184 -10.32 -26.16 -16.46
CA PHE A 184 -9.50 -27.22 -15.87
C PHE A 184 -10.40 -28.27 -15.23
N THR A 185 -10.13 -29.55 -15.51
CA THR A 185 -10.72 -30.68 -14.78
C THR A 185 -9.66 -31.27 -13.86
N VAL A 186 -9.89 -31.18 -12.56
CA VAL A 186 -8.93 -31.57 -11.52
C VAL A 186 -9.40 -32.84 -10.84
N ALA A 187 -8.48 -33.79 -10.67
CA ALA A 187 -8.74 -35.04 -9.98
C ALA A 187 -8.02 -35.07 -8.63
N SER A 188 -8.70 -35.60 -7.62
CA SER A 188 -8.15 -35.70 -6.25
C SER A 188 -6.77 -36.38 -6.25
N GLY A 189 -5.81 -35.75 -5.57
CA GLY A 189 -4.42 -36.24 -5.48
C GLY A 189 -3.57 -36.01 -6.73
N ARG A 190 -4.06 -35.25 -7.72
CA ARG A 190 -3.31 -34.84 -8.92
C ARG A 190 -3.44 -33.33 -9.12
N PRO A 191 -2.69 -32.52 -8.34
CA PRO A 191 -2.74 -31.08 -8.48
C PRO A 191 -2.29 -30.64 -9.87
N THR A 192 -2.95 -29.62 -10.40
CA THR A 192 -2.58 -28.99 -11.66
C THR A 192 -1.80 -27.71 -11.38
N LEU A 193 -0.67 -27.52 -12.05
CA LEU A 193 0.10 -26.29 -12.04
C LEU A 193 0.29 -25.82 -13.47
N ALA A 194 -0.32 -24.69 -13.82
CA ALA A 194 -0.26 -24.10 -15.14
C ALA A 194 0.15 -22.63 -15.04
N VAL A 195 1.16 -22.21 -15.79
CA VAL A 195 1.78 -20.88 -15.67
C VAL A 195 1.88 -20.17 -17.01
N LEU A 196 1.81 -18.84 -16.97
CA LEU A 196 2.18 -17.97 -18.09
C LEU A 196 3.69 -18.07 -18.34
N PRO A 197 4.15 -17.85 -19.58
CA PRO A 197 5.55 -18.04 -19.96
C PRO A 197 6.48 -16.96 -19.39
N ASP A 198 5.95 -15.76 -19.12
CA ASP A 198 6.75 -14.60 -18.70
C ASP A 198 7.21 -14.72 -17.24
N THR A 199 8.45 -14.31 -17.01
CA THR A 199 9.08 -14.22 -15.69
C THR A 199 9.06 -12.77 -15.21
N LEU A 200 8.48 -12.52 -14.04
CA LEU A 200 8.33 -11.19 -13.46
C LEU A 200 8.98 -11.15 -12.06
N GLY A 201 9.58 -10.01 -11.72
CA GLY A 201 10.07 -9.71 -10.38
C GLY A 201 8.94 -9.21 -9.48
N ASP A 202 9.01 -7.94 -9.08
CA ASP A 202 7.89 -7.26 -8.43
C ASP A 202 6.69 -7.20 -9.39
N LEU A 203 5.51 -7.59 -8.91
CA LEU A 203 4.36 -7.82 -9.76
C LEU A 203 3.02 -7.66 -9.06
N GLU A 204 2.00 -7.52 -9.91
CA GLU A 204 0.61 -7.78 -9.58
C GLU A 204 0.09 -8.94 -10.45
N ALA A 205 -0.61 -9.88 -9.84
CA ALA A 205 -1.29 -10.97 -10.51
C ALA A 205 -2.78 -10.91 -10.19
N ARG A 206 -3.61 -11.22 -11.18
CA ARG A 206 -5.07 -11.30 -11.04
C ARG A 206 -5.60 -12.57 -11.67
N ALA A 207 -6.56 -13.20 -11.01
CA ALA A 207 -7.35 -14.31 -11.57
C ALA A 207 -8.82 -14.16 -11.18
N ALA A 208 -9.72 -14.35 -12.14
CA ALA A 208 -11.15 -14.49 -11.90
C ALA A 208 -11.54 -15.94 -12.21
N LEU A 209 -12.06 -16.66 -11.22
CA LEU A 209 -12.32 -18.10 -11.29
C LEU A 209 -13.78 -18.41 -10.92
N ASP A 210 -14.49 -19.14 -11.76
CA ASP A 210 -15.72 -19.82 -11.36
C ASP A 210 -15.36 -21.17 -10.72
N LEU A 211 -15.59 -21.26 -9.42
CA LEU A 211 -15.28 -22.38 -8.55
C LEU A 211 -16.53 -23.20 -8.15
N SER A 212 -17.70 -22.91 -8.73
CA SER A 212 -18.98 -23.54 -8.36
C SER A 212 -18.98 -25.07 -8.49
N GLY A 213 -18.16 -25.61 -9.40
CA GLY A 213 -17.97 -27.05 -9.62
C GLY A 213 -16.70 -27.64 -9.01
N PHE A 214 -16.00 -26.92 -8.13
CA PHE A 214 -14.71 -27.31 -7.58
C PHE A 214 -14.75 -27.41 -6.05
N THR A 215 -13.98 -28.34 -5.49
CA THR A 215 -13.74 -28.43 -4.05
C THR A 215 -12.27 -28.71 -3.81
N GLY A 216 -11.65 -27.93 -2.92
CA GLY A 216 -10.22 -27.96 -2.66
C GLY A 216 -9.62 -26.56 -2.67
N THR A 217 -8.33 -26.47 -2.99
CA THR A 217 -7.56 -25.24 -2.99
C THR A 217 -7.32 -24.75 -4.41
N ALA A 218 -7.77 -23.54 -4.71
CA ALA A 218 -7.44 -22.83 -5.94
C ALA A 218 -6.48 -21.69 -5.60
N ALA A 219 -5.26 -21.73 -6.11
CA ALA A 219 -4.23 -20.76 -5.80
C ALA A 219 -3.78 -19.98 -7.05
N LEU A 220 -3.74 -18.67 -6.91
CA LEU A 220 -2.98 -17.78 -7.79
C LEU A 220 -1.51 -17.85 -7.33
N VAL A 221 -0.67 -18.48 -8.13
CA VAL A 221 0.75 -18.65 -7.82
C VAL A 221 1.59 -17.65 -8.58
N TYR A 222 2.66 -17.19 -7.96
CA TYR A 222 3.60 -16.22 -8.52
C TYR A 222 5.02 -16.53 -8.04
N ALA A 223 6.01 -15.90 -8.67
CA ALA A 223 7.42 -16.23 -8.45
C ALA A 223 7.75 -17.73 -8.64
N VAL A 224 7.00 -18.44 -9.49
CA VAL A 224 7.13 -19.89 -9.67
C VAL A 224 8.49 -20.22 -10.30
N GLN A 225 9.32 -20.94 -9.54
CA GLN A 225 10.61 -21.48 -9.99
C GLN A 225 10.46 -22.94 -10.40
N SER A 226 9.69 -23.70 -9.62
CA SER A 226 9.47 -25.13 -9.80
C SER A 226 8.08 -25.53 -9.28
N PRO A 227 7.60 -26.77 -9.54
CA PRO A 227 6.39 -27.28 -8.89
C PRO A 227 6.44 -27.36 -7.36
N ALA A 228 7.63 -27.19 -6.77
CA ALA A 228 7.90 -27.23 -5.33
C ALA A 228 8.20 -25.85 -4.72
N ASP A 229 8.49 -24.84 -5.56
CA ASP A 229 8.98 -23.52 -5.15
C ASP A 229 8.22 -22.40 -5.85
N TYR A 230 7.34 -21.73 -5.10
CA TYR A 230 6.48 -20.66 -5.58
C TYR A 230 5.88 -19.89 -4.39
N ASP A 231 5.48 -18.64 -4.63
CA ASP A 231 4.61 -17.90 -3.72
C ASP A 231 3.15 -18.06 -4.15
N PHE A 232 2.22 -17.91 -3.22
CA PHE A 232 0.81 -18.16 -3.48
C PHE A 232 -0.12 -17.20 -2.76
N LEU A 233 -1.25 -16.93 -3.42
CA LEU A 233 -2.50 -16.53 -2.82
C LEU A 233 -3.53 -17.62 -3.09
N ALA A 234 -3.81 -18.42 -2.06
CA ALA A 234 -4.63 -19.62 -2.12
C ALA A 234 -6.01 -19.39 -1.50
N LEU A 235 -7.05 -19.85 -2.20
CA LEU A 235 -8.41 -19.88 -1.71
C LEU A 235 -8.81 -21.33 -1.44
N ASP A 236 -8.97 -21.68 -0.17
CA ASP A 236 -9.49 -22.98 0.24
C ASP A 236 -11.01 -22.93 0.20
N THR A 237 -11.58 -23.72 -0.72
CA THR A 237 -13.02 -23.80 -0.97
C THR A 237 -13.58 -25.11 -0.40
N ALA A 238 -14.62 -24.99 0.43
CA ALA A 238 -15.44 -26.12 0.84
C ALA A 238 -16.65 -26.26 -0.09
N ALA A 239 -17.27 -27.44 -0.12
CA ALA A 239 -18.51 -27.68 -0.86
C ALA A 239 -19.68 -26.77 -0.42
N SER A 240 -19.61 -26.23 0.81
CA SER A 240 -20.53 -25.21 1.33
C SER A 240 -19.86 -24.49 2.51
N GLY A 241 -20.03 -23.17 2.62
CA GLY A 241 -19.52 -22.36 3.73
C GLY A 241 -18.53 -21.28 3.30
N PRO A 242 -17.96 -20.53 4.24
CA PRO A 242 -17.01 -19.47 3.93
C PRO A 242 -15.69 -20.04 3.40
N ALA A 243 -15.02 -19.27 2.54
CA ALA A 243 -13.72 -19.63 1.99
C ALA A 243 -12.60 -19.02 2.84
N THR A 244 -11.46 -19.70 2.91
CA THR A 244 -10.26 -19.18 3.59
C THR A 244 -9.25 -18.75 2.54
N LEU A 245 -8.91 -17.47 2.54
CA LEU A 245 -7.81 -16.92 1.75
C LEU A 245 -6.52 -17.03 2.57
N ARG A 246 -5.49 -17.63 2.00
CA ARG A 246 -4.15 -17.77 2.57
C ARG A 246 -3.13 -17.18 1.63
N GLN A 247 -2.16 -16.43 2.17
CA GLN A 247 -1.02 -15.94 1.41
C GLN A 247 0.27 -16.49 2.01
N GLY A 248 1.18 -16.99 1.17
CA GLY A 248 2.37 -17.66 1.65
C GLY A 248 3.36 -18.08 0.57
N ARG A 249 4.28 -18.96 0.96
CA ARG A 249 5.38 -19.47 0.14
C ARG A 249 5.49 -20.98 0.28
N ALA A 250 5.69 -21.67 -0.84
CA ALA A 250 6.13 -23.04 -0.91
C ALA A 250 7.65 -23.07 -1.14
N SER A 251 8.35 -23.91 -0.39
CA SER A 251 9.79 -24.16 -0.57
C SER A 251 10.06 -25.65 -0.34
N ASP A 252 10.74 -26.29 -1.30
CA ASP A 252 10.95 -27.74 -1.32
C ASP A 252 9.63 -28.54 -1.16
N GLY A 253 8.53 -27.98 -1.69
CA GLY A 253 7.20 -28.59 -1.66
C GLY A 253 6.44 -28.41 -0.34
N VAL A 254 7.01 -27.69 0.62
CA VAL A 254 6.38 -27.38 1.91
C VAL A 254 5.77 -25.98 1.86
N GLU A 255 4.45 -25.88 1.95
CA GLU A 255 3.75 -24.59 2.07
C GLU A 255 3.85 -24.02 3.48
N THR A 256 4.27 -22.76 3.58
CA THR A 256 4.20 -21.94 4.78
C THR A 256 3.25 -20.77 4.55
N THR A 257 2.19 -20.69 5.35
CA THR A 257 1.24 -19.58 5.32
C THR A 257 1.78 -18.43 6.15
N MET A 258 1.85 -17.23 5.57
CA MET A 258 2.32 -16.01 6.24
C MET A 258 1.18 -15.20 6.85
N ASP A 259 0.02 -15.18 6.17
CA ASP A 259 -1.20 -14.52 6.65
C ASP A 259 -2.44 -15.23 6.06
N GLN A 260 -3.56 -15.17 6.76
CA GLN A 260 -4.81 -15.80 6.33
C GLN A 260 -6.05 -15.13 6.90
N ARG A 261 -7.16 -15.17 6.15
CA ARG A 261 -8.46 -14.66 6.58
C ARG A 261 -9.59 -15.43 5.93
N THR A 262 -10.68 -15.59 6.67
CA THR A 262 -11.92 -16.20 6.20
C THR A 262 -12.90 -15.13 5.75
N ALA A 263 -13.53 -15.34 4.58
CA ALA A 263 -14.53 -14.44 4.01
C ALA A 263 -15.65 -15.23 3.33
N ALA A 264 -16.79 -14.59 3.14
CA ALA A 264 -17.83 -15.13 2.28
C ALA A 264 -17.37 -15.06 0.81
N LEU A 265 -17.78 -16.04 0.01
CA LEU A 265 -17.53 -16.07 -1.42
C LEU A 265 -18.89 -16.16 -2.13
N ASP A 266 -19.31 -15.03 -2.71
CA ASP A 266 -20.55 -14.92 -3.47
C ASP A 266 -20.22 -14.78 -4.96
N GLY A 267 -20.41 -15.85 -5.74
CA GLY A 267 -20.12 -15.85 -7.18
C GLY A 267 -18.66 -16.20 -7.53
N PRO A 268 -18.13 -15.72 -8.67
CA PRO A 268 -16.75 -15.96 -9.08
C PRO A 268 -15.74 -15.43 -8.05
N ALA A 269 -14.66 -16.18 -7.83
CA ALA A 269 -13.55 -15.77 -7.00
C ALA A 269 -12.62 -14.83 -7.78
N GLU A 270 -12.63 -13.55 -7.43
CA GLU A 270 -11.68 -12.55 -7.95
C GLU A 270 -10.48 -12.42 -7.02
N LEU A 271 -9.39 -13.12 -7.36
CA LEU A 271 -8.13 -13.10 -6.65
C LEU A 271 -7.21 -12.01 -7.22
N ARG A 272 -6.62 -11.19 -6.35
CA ARG A 272 -5.51 -10.30 -6.71
C ARG A 272 -4.39 -10.46 -5.70
N ALA A 273 -3.18 -10.74 -6.20
CA ALA A 273 -1.97 -10.82 -5.41
C ALA A 273 -1.01 -9.71 -5.85
N SER A 274 -0.49 -8.94 -4.89
CA SER A 274 0.62 -8.01 -5.10
C SER A 274 1.82 -8.51 -4.32
N ALA A 275 2.97 -8.57 -4.97
CA ALA A 275 4.24 -8.93 -4.36
C ALA A 275 5.29 -7.91 -4.80
N VAL A 276 5.66 -7.00 -3.90
CA VAL A 276 6.57 -5.89 -4.18
C VAL A 276 7.60 -5.80 -3.05
N GLY A 277 8.85 -6.15 -3.36
CA GLY A 277 9.92 -6.28 -2.38
C GLY A 277 9.50 -7.19 -1.23
N THR A 278 9.50 -6.66 0.00
CA THR A 278 9.16 -7.42 1.22
C THR A 278 7.68 -7.39 1.61
N HIS A 279 6.84 -6.72 0.81
CA HIS A 279 5.42 -6.51 1.09
C HIS A 279 4.53 -7.31 0.16
N PHE A 280 3.60 -8.03 0.75
CA PHE A 280 2.63 -8.85 0.02
C PHE A 280 1.22 -8.40 0.36
N ARG A 281 0.33 -8.37 -0.62
CA ARG A 281 -1.08 -8.07 -0.40
C ARG A 281 -1.94 -9.07 -1.15
N GLY A 282 -2.99 -9.57 -0.50
CA GLY A 282 -3.93 -10.52 -1.08
C GLY A 282 -5.35 -10.00 -0.95
N TYR A 283 -6.08 -10.06 -2.06
CA TYR A 283 -7.44 -9.55 -2.17
C TYR A 283 -8.38 -10.64 -2.68
N LEU A 284 -9.63 -10.59 -2.21
CA LEU A 284 -10.74 -11.39 -2.72
C LEU A 284 -11.94 -10.46 -2.96
N GLY A 285 -12.45 -10.41 -4.19
CA GLY A 285 -13.62 -9.59 -4.52
C GLY A 285 -13.40 -8.08 -4.29
N GLY A 286 -12.16 -7.62 -4.50
CA GLY A 286 -11.73 -6.23 -4.24
C GLY A 286 -11.33 -5.96 -2.79
N GLU A 287 -11.77 -6.73 -1.80
CA GLU A 287 -11.39 -6.50 -0.40
C GLU A 287 -9.97 -7.02 -0.11
N GLN A 288 -9.13 -6.20 0.54
CA GLN A 288 -7.82 -6.66 1.03
C GLN A 288 -8.02 -7.54 2.26
N LEU A 289 -7.68 -8.82 2.15
CA LEU A 289 -7.87 -9.79 3.25
C LEU A 289 -6.56 -10.21 3.91
N THR A 290 -5.44 -10.13 3.20
CA THR A 290 -4.11 -10.48 3.72
C THR A 290 -3.07 -9.38 3.44
N HIS A 291 -2.14 -9.22 4.37
CA HIS A 291 -0.98 -8.31 4.26
C HIS A 291 0.24 -8.87 5.00
N PRO A 292 0.86 -9.97 4.52
CA PRO A 292 2.08 -10.44 5.14
C PRO A 292 3.32 -9.64 4.73
N HIS A 293 4.35 -9.74 5.57
CA HIS A 293 5.70 -9.32 5.26
C HIS A 293 6.62 -10.53 5.20
N GLY A 294 7.54 -10.55 4.24
CA GLY A 294 8.48 -11.64 4.05
C GLY A 294 9.64 -11.27 3.15
N PRO A 295 10.64 -12.16 2.97
CA PRO A 295 11.72 -11.92 2.03
C PRO A 295 11.20 -11.79 0.59
N ALA A 296 11.73 -10.81 -0.16
CA ALA A 296 11.39 -10.63 -1.56
C ALA A 296 11.63 -11.92 -2.36
N PRO A 297 10.66 -12.37 -3.17
CA PRO A 297 10.85 -13.56 -3.98
C PRO A 297 11.81 -13.28 -5.14
N PRO A 298 12.53 -14.29 -5.65
CA PRO A 298 13.22 -14.16 -6.92
C PRO A 298 12.20 -13.99 -8.06
N PRO A 299 12.59 -13.35 -9.19
CA PRO A 299 11.72 -13.28 -10.36
C PRO A 299 11.29 -14.66 -10.83
N GLY A 300 10.01 -14.86 -11.10
CA GLY A 300 9.45 -16.16 -11.50
C GLY A 300 8.15 -16.03 -12.30
N ARG A 301 7.61 -17.17 -12.70
CA ARG A 301 6.38 -17.22 -13.51
C ARG A 301 5.13 -17.05 -12.64
N VAL A 302 4.03 -16.67 -13.29
CA VAL A 302 2.71 -16.48 -12.67
C VAL A 302 1.72 -17.47 -13.24
N GLY A 303 0.81 -18.00 -12.43
CA GLY A 303 -0.16 -18.98 -12.91
C GLY A 303 -1.18 -19.41 -11.89
N LEU A 304 -1.73 -20.60 -12.10
CA LEU A 304 -2.70 -21.24 -11.22
C LEU A 304 -2.16 -22.58 -10.74
N ARG A 305 -2.35 -22.84 -9.45
CA ARG A 305 -2.23 -24.17 -8.85
C ARG A 305 -3.58 -24.60 -8.32
N LEU A 306 -4.08 -25.73 -8.78
CA LEU A 306 -5.39 -26.27 -8.42
C LEU A 306 -5.19 -27.65 -7.78
N ASP A 307 -5.55 -27.79 -6.50
CA ASP A 307 -5.46 -29.04 -5.75
C ASP A 307 -6.81 -29.40 -5.14
N GLY A 308 -7.41 -30.51 -5.59
CA GLY A 308 -8.77 -30.87 -5.21
C GLY A 308 -9.45 -31.73 -6.24
N ALA A 309 -10.76 -31.59 -6.36
CA ALA A 309 -11.58 -32.31 -7.33
C ALA A 309 -12.66 -31.43 -7.94
N GLY A 310 -12.96 -31.68 -9.22
CA GLY A 310 -14.03 -31.02 -9.95
C GLY A 310 -13.52 -30.14 -11.08
N THR A 311 -14.31 -29.12 -11.45
CA THR A 311 -14.00 -28.24 -12.58
C THR A 311 -13.82 -26.81 -12.14
N VAL A 312 -12.74 -26.19 -12.58
CA VAL A 312 -12.48 -24.75 -12.42
C VAL A 312 -12.56 -24.10 -13.80
N ARG A 313 -13.41 -23.08 -13.95
CA ARG A 313 -13.45 -22.27 -15.17
C ARG A 313 -12.73 -20.96 -14.90
N VAL A 314 -11.69 -20.70 -15.68
CA VAL A 314 -10.94 -19.45 -15.62
C VAL A 314 -11.63 -18.42 -16.50
N LEU A 315 -12.07 -17.32 -15.89
CA LEU A 315 -12.71 -16.21 -16.58
C LEU A 315 -11.64 -15.23 -17.07
N ALA A 316 -10.65 -14.94 -16.21
CA ALA A 316 -9.50 -14.11 -16.55
C ALA A 316 -8.25 -14.56 -15.77
N LEU A 317 -7.08 -14.41 -16.39
CA LEU A 317 -5.77 -14.54 -15.75
C LEU A 317 -4.81 -13.53 -16.38
N SER A 318 -4.19 -12.71 -15.56
CA SER A 318 -3.24 -11.69 -16.02
C SER A 318 -2.19 -11.39 -14.95
N SER A 319 -1.02 -10.93 -15.39
CA SER A 319 0.00 -10.37 -14.52
C SER A 319 0.63 -9.14 -15.15
N THR A 320 1.04 -8.21 -14.31
CA THR A 320 1.71 -6.96 -14.70
C THR A 320 2.94 -6.75 -13.83
N PRO A 321 4.10 -6.41 -14.41
CA PRO A 321 5.26 -6.00 -13.62
C PRO A 321 4.96 -4.71 -12.85
N VAL A 322 5.60 -4.56 -11.69
CA VAL A 322 5.67 -3.31 -10.92
C VAL A 322 7.13 -2.86 -10.98
N GLU A 323 7.35 -1.66 -11.50
CA GLU A 323 8.69 -1.03 -11.59
C GLU A 323 9.05 -0.28 -10.31
#